data_AF-A0A929Z0F3-F1
#
_entry.id   AF-A0A929Z0F3-F1
#
_cell.length_a   1.000
_cell.length_b   1.000
_cell.length_c   1.000
_cell.angle_alpha   90.00
_cell.angle_beta   90.00
_cell.angle_gamma   90.00
#
_symmetry.space_group_name_H-M   'P 1'
#
loop_
_entity.id
_entity.type
_entity.pdbx_description
1 polymer ?
#
loop_
_entity_poly.entity_id
_entity_poly.type
_entity_poly.pdbx_seq_one_letter_code
_entity_poly.pdbx_strand_id
1 'polypeptide(L)'
;MKTLKYILMMGLVCGIMASCMNSGWDEPEKTAGEIGLGNKYLQETNVISIAQLKQNYSAQINTDYRNGTPYKLIDKDLQIKGVVTGNDISGNLYNKISVDDGTGAIIIAIGEGGLRGKFPVGTELLINLRGLSVGSDKGKQATIGTPYFQNYKTNTGDTTQVSFVSRMSLHLWNQHYKIIASGKSVQPIEYNSTWSAASNGLLYGGKLVTIKNVTFRGADGKKKYYDASNKGSVYFTQYGNSIYLYNSQYASFAGNPLPTGTVNVTGIMIRYNNTWELIIRNINDVEEVH
;
A
#
# COMPACT_ATOMS: atom_id res chain seq x y z
N MET A 1 51.80 -46.92 50.33
CA MET A 1 51.04 -47.94 51.11
C MET A 1 49.57 -47.57 50.98
N LYS A 2 48.61 -48.31 50.41
CA LYS A 2 48.51 -49.69 49.92
C LYS A 2 47.65 -49.66 48.63
N THR A 3 48.00 -50.55 47.74
CA THR A 3 47.31 -51.02 46.52
C THR A 3 46.02 -51.80 46.84
N LEU A 4 44.99 -51.72 45.99
CA LEU A 4 44.31 -52.90 45.44
C LEU A 4 43.44 -52.59 44.19
N LYS A 5 43.46 -53.55 43.25
CA LYS A 5 42.91 -53.57 41.88
C LYS A 5 41.57 -54.34 41.79
N TYR A 6 41.03 -54.37 40.55
CA TYR A 6 40.01 -55.24 39.90
C TYR A 6 38.63 -54.57 39.73
N ILE A 7 38.22 -54.11 38.53
CA ILE A 7 37.84 -54.78 37.26
C ILE A 7 36.62 -55.72 37.41
N LEU A 8 35.45 -55.33 36.87
CA LEU A 8 34.69 -56.11 35.88
C LEU A 8 33.47 -55.33 35.29
N MET A 9 33.52 -55.12 33.97
CA MET A 9 32.47 -55.36 32.95
C MET A 9 31.02 -54.84 33.09
N MET A 10 30.58 -54.25 31.97
CA MET A 10 29.33 -54.50 31.24
C MET A 10 28.32 -53.34 31.23
N GLY A 11 28.03 -52.82 30.03
CA GLY A 11 26.81 -52.04 29.78
C GLY A 11 26.96 -50.85 28.84
N LEU A 12 27.45 -51.08 27.62
CA LEU A 12 27.30 -50.12 26.52
C LEU A 12 25.81 -50.07 26.13
N VAL A 13 25.10 -49.04 26.58
CA VAL A 13 23.80 -48.67 26.02
C VAL A 13 23.97 -47.35 25.31
N CYS A 14 24.26 -47.44 24.01
CA CYS A 14 24.06 -46.35 23.07
C CYS A 14 22.56 -46.03 23.01
N GLY A 15 22.11 -45.13 23.88
CA GLY A 15 20.83 -44.45 23.75
C GLY A 15 20.93 -43.47 22.59
N ILE A 16 20.52 -43.93 21.41
CA ILE A 16 20.19 -43.10 20.25
C ILE A 16 19.14 -42.09 20.69
N MET A 17 19.57 -40.88 21.05
CA MET A 17 18.66 -39.72 21.12
C MET A 17 18.30 -39.40 19.67
N ALA A 18 17.25 -40.03 19.18
CA ALA A 18 16.55 -39.57 17.99
C ALA A 18 16.13 -38.12 18.26
N SER A 19 16.75 -37.19 17.53
CA SER A 19 16.33 -35.80 17.46
C SER A 19 14.94 -35.76 16.81
N CYS A 20 13.90 -35.88 17.62
CA CYS A 20 12.58 -35.42 17.25
C CYS A 20 12.57 -33.91 17.47
N MET A 21 12.99 -33.16 16.45
CA MET A 21 12.64 -31.74 16.33
C MET A 21 11.11 -31.66 16.24
N ASN A 22 10.46 -31.46 17.38
CA ASN A 22 9.05 -31.12 17.41
C ASN A 22 8.92 -29.64 17.04
N SER A 23 8.57 -29.40 15.78
CA SER A 23 8.04 -28.13 15.27
C SER A 23 6.78 -27.77 16.05
N GLY A 24 6.80 -26.66 16.78
CA GLY A 24 5.61 -26.20 17.50
C GLY A 24 5.90 -25.22 18.62
N TRP A 25 6.68 -24.17 18.34
CA TRP A 25 6.64 -22.95 19.13
C TRP A 25 6.02 -21.87 18.25
N ASP A 26 4.72 -22.00 17.99
CA ASP A 26 3.93 -20.84 17.57
C ASP A 26 3.86 -19.92 18.79
N GLU A 27 4.69 -18.87 18.81
CA GLU A 27 4.42 -17.74 19.69
C GLU A 27 2.96 -17.32 19.44
N PRO A 28 2.11 -17.18 20.48
CA PRO A 28 0.75 -16.73 20.26
C PRO A 28 0.81 -15.38 19.53
N GLU A 29 0.10 -15.27 18.40
CA GLU A 29 -0.01 -14.00 17.67
C GLU A 29 -0.54 -12.95 18.64
N LYS A 30 0.35 -12.05 19.08
CA LYS A 30 -0.04 -10.93 19.94
C LYS A 30 -1.04 -10.09 19.17
N THR A 31 -2.20 -9.84 19.77
CA THR A 31 -3.18 -8.90 19.25
C THR A 31 -2.55 -7.50 19.18
N ALA A 32 -3.07 -6.64 18.30
CA ALA A 32 -2.56 -5.27 18.17
C ALA A 32 -2.55 -4.47 19.48
N GLY A 33 -3.46 -4.80 20.41
CA GLY A 33 -3.51 -4.23 21.76
C GLY A 33 -2.36 -4.66 22.66
N GLU A 34 -1.77 -5.84 22.43
CA GLU A 34 -0.65 -6.40 23.20
C GLU A 34 0.72 -5.93 22.69
N ILE A 35 0.80 -5.48 21.43
CA ILE A 35 1.99 -4.85 20.83
C ILE A 35 2.02 -3.31 20.98
N GLY A 36 0.99 -2.71 21.60
CA GLY A 36 0.91 -1.26 21.81
C GLY A 36 0.73 -0.45 20.51
N LEU A 37 0.25 -1.08 19.43
CA LEU A 37 -0.02 -0.42 18.16
C LEU A 37 -1.49 0.00 18.05
N GLY A 38 -1.71 1.26 17.67
CA GLY A 38 -3.04 1.81 17.47
C GLY A 38 -3.79 2.13 18.76
N ASN A 39 -5.04 2.51 18.61
CA ASN A 39 -5.95 2.85 19.69
C ASN A 39 -6.86 1.66 19.99
N LYS A 40 -6.45 0.83 20.96
CA LYS A 40 -7.19 -0.38 21.37
C LYS A 40 -8.62 -0.09 21.87
N TYR A 41 -8.89 1.14 22.31
CA TYR A 41 -10.18 1.55 22.85
C TYR A 41 -11.18 1.96 21.77
N LEU A 42 -10.77 2.04 20.50
CA LEU A 42 -11.71 2.26 19.41
C LEU A 42 -12.75 1.14 19.35
N GLN A 43 -14.00 1.55 19.33
CA GLN A 43 -15.17 0.71 19.10
C GLN A 43 -15.77 1.07 17.75
N GLU A 44 -16.37 0.09 17.12
CA GLU A 44 -17.03 0.27 15.82
C GLU A 44 -18.30 1.10 16.00
N THR A 45 -18.27 2.33 15.52
CA THR A 45 -19.39 3.28 15.57
C THR A 45 -19.39 4.15 14.31
N ASN A 46 -20.58 4.44 13.77
CA ASN A 46 -20.74 5.31 12.59
C ASN A 46 -19.83 4.93 11.40
N VAL A 47 -19.69 3.63 11.14
CA VAL A 47 -18.91 3.15 9.99
C VAL A 47 -19.67 3.47 8.71
N ILE A 48 -19.02 4.19 7.81
CA ILE A 48 -19.50 4.42 6.45
C ILE A 48 -18.61 3.68 5.45
N SER A 49 -19.14 3.39 4.27
CA SER A 49 -18.36 2.79 3.21
C SER A 49 -17.35 3.78 2.63
N ILE A 50 -16.23 3.29 2.12
CA ILE A 50 -15.21 4.08 1.42
C ILE A 50 -15.81 4.74 0.17
N ALA A 51 -16.71 4.06 -0.54
CA ALA A 51 -17.45 4.66 -1.64
C ALA A 51 -18.27 5.87 -1.18
N GLN A 52 -19.02 5.75 -0.08
CA GLN A 52 -19.80 6.84 0.48
C GLN A 52 -18.91 7.99 0.97
N LEU A 53 -17.79 7.69 1.64
CA LEU A 53 -16.81 8.69 2.04
C LEU A 53 -16.30 9.49 0.82
N LYS A 54 -15.87 8.79 -0.23
CA LYS A 54 -15.36 9.42 -1.45
C LYS A 54 -16.43 10.27 -2.15
N GLN A 55 -17.69 9.87 -2.09
CA GLN A 55 -18.81 10.66 -2.61
C GLN A 55 -19.04 11.93 -1.78
N ASN A 56 -19.07 11.82 -0.45
CA ASN A 56 -19.26 12.94 0.48
C ASN A 56 -18.20 14.04 0.32
N TYR A 57 -16.97 13.65 -0.03
CA TYR A 57 -15.82 14.55 -0.18
C TYR A 57 -15.33 14.65 -1.64
N SER A 58 -16.20 14.33 -2.60
CA SER A 58 -15.87 14.30 -4.03
C SER A 58 -15.40 15.64 -4.56
N ALA A 59 -15.94 16.76 -4.05
CA ALA A 59 -15.52 18.11 -4.42
C ALA A 59 -14.02 18.32 -4.09
N GLN A 60 -13.59 18.01 -2.86
CA GLN A 60 -12.20 18.18 -2.44
C GLN A 60 -11.27 17.20 -3.16
N ILE A 61 -11.69 15.95 -3.35
CA ILE A 61 -10.90 14.95 -4.07
C ILE A 61 -10.69 15.37 -5.54
N ASN A 62 -11.72 15.92 -6.20
CA ASN A 62 -11.62 16.32 -7.61
C ASN A 62 -11.02 17.71 -7.84
N THR A 63 -10.77 18.48 -6.77
CA THR A 63 -10.15 19.81 -6.85
C THR A 63 -8.68 19.68 -7.22
N ASP A 64 -8.25 20.46 -8.22
CA ASP A 64 -6.83 20.59 -8.54
C ASP A 64 -6.13 21.34 -7.40
N TYR A 65 -5.06 20.77 -6.87
CA TYR A 65 -4.33 21.35 -5.74
C TYR A 65 -3.70 22.71 -6.03
N ARG A 66 -3.53 23.04 -7.31
CA ARG A 66 -3.02 24.34 -7.76
C ARG A 66 -4.09 25.43 -7.74
N ASN A 67 -5.36 25.04 -7.82
CA ASN A 67 -6.49 25.92 -8.08
C ASN A 67 -7.67 25.64 -7.13
N GLY A 68 -7.44 25.68 -5.82
CA GLY A 68 -8.50 25.55 -4.82
C GLY A 68 -8.04 24.99 -3.48
N THR A 69 -9.00 24.56 -2.66
CA THR A 69 -8.76 23.87 -1.38
C THR A 69 -9.12 22.39 -1.53
N PRO A 70 -8.17 21.51 -1.86
CA PRO A 70 -8.46 20.13 -2.24
C PRO A 70 -8.47 19.17 -1.04
N TYR A 71 -8.86 19.66 0.13
CA TYR A 71 -8.96 18.86 1.36
C TYR A 71 -10.08 19.39 2.25
N LYS A 72 -10.59 18.52 3.12
CA LYS A 72 -11.54 18.89 4.17
C LYS A 72 -11.18 18.13 5.44
N LEU A 73 -11.13 18.85 6.56
CA LEU A 73 -11.08 18.26 7.89
C LEU A 73 -12.40 17.53 8.16
N ILE A 74 -12.32 16.29 8.61
CA ILE A 74 -13.46 15.50 9.05
C ILE A 74 -13.68 15.84 10.53
N ASP A 75 -14.72 16.60 10.82
CA ASP A 75 -15.10 17.03 12.18
C ASP A 75 -16.21 16.15 12.80
N LYS A 76 -16.76 15.23 12.02
CA LYS A 76 -17.79 14.27 12.43
C LYS A 76 -17.17 12.98 12.94
N ASP A 77 -17.86 12.33 13.88
CA ASP A 77 -17.54 10.97 14.35
C ASP A 77 -17.88 9.96 13.26
N LEU A 78 -16.96 9.77 12.30
CA LEU A 78 -17.07 8.81 11.20
C LEU A 78 -15.92 7.81 11.26
N GLN A 79 -16.22 6.57 10.87
CA GLN A 79 -15.24 5.52 10.74
C GLN A 79 -15.32 4.87 9.36
N ILE A 80 -14.22 4.28 8.91
CA ILE A 80 -14.22 3.28 7.82
C ILE A 80 -13.59 2.00 8.36
N LYS A 81 -13.98 0.86 7.80
CA LYS A 81 -13.37 -0.44 8.09
C LYS A 81 -12.99 -1.12 6.79
N GLY A 82 -11.74 -1.54 6.65
CA GLY A 82 -11.28 -2.14 5.41
C GLY A 82 -9.95 -2.86 5.55
N VAL A 83 -9.58 -3.58 4.50
CA VAL A 83 -8.43 -4.46 4.43
C VAL A 83 -7.29 -3.78 3.68
N VAL A 84 -6.08 -3.85 4.24
CA VAL A 84 -4.87 -3.36 3.59
C VAL A 84 -4.54 -4.19 2.36
N THR A 85 -4.51 -3.57 1.19
CA THR A 85 -4.21 -4.23 -0.11
C THR A 85 -2.82 -3.91 -0.65
N GLY A 86 -2.20 -2.84 -0.17
CA GLY A 86 -0.84 -2.44 -0.53
C GLY A 86 -0.20 -1.59 0.56
N ASN A 87 1.13 -1.65 0.65
CA ASN A 87 1.94 -0.91 1.60
C ASN A 87 3.34 -0.66 0.98
N ASP A 88 4.28 -0.17 1.78
CA ASP A 88 5.63 0.20 1.36
C ASP A 88 6.62 -0.98 1.19
N ILE A 89 6.14 -2.22 1.03
CA ILE A 89 6.98 -3.44 1.09
C ILE A 89 8.22 -3.40 0.19
N SER A 90 8.10 -2.89 -1.03
CA SER A 90 9.22 -2.72 -1.96
C SER A 90 9.74 -1.29 -2.04
N GLY A 91 9.13 -0.33 -1.35
CA GLY A 91 9.45 1.10 -1.50
C GLY A 91 8.76 1.81 -2.67
N ASN A 92 7.86 1.14 -3.41
CA ASN A 92 7.13 1.76 -4.52
C ASN A 92 5.91 2.58 -4.04
N LEU A 93 5.06 2.00 -3.18
CA LEU A 93 3.99 2.73 -2.48
C LEU A 93 4.52 3.30 -1.15
N TYR A 94 5.37 4.33 -1.26
CA TYR A 94 6.11 4.86 -0.12
C TYR A 94 5.23 5.68 0.85
N ASN A 95 5.38 5.41 2.16
CA ASN A 95 4.71 6.12 3.25
C ASN A 95 3.18 6.16 3.12
N LYS A 96 2.64 5.09 2.55
CA LYS A 96 1.22 4.94 2.24
C LYS A 96 0.80 3.50 2.45
N ILE A 97 -0.44 3.31 2.86
CA ILE A 97 -1.16 2.04 2.72
C ILE A 97 -2.39 2.28 1.84
N SER A 98 -2.79 1.27 1.07
CA SER A 98 -4.10 1.22 0.43
C SER A 98 -5.05 0.34 1.23
N VAL A 99 -6.27 0.81 1.45
CA VAL A 99 -7.31 0.12 2.21
C VAL A 99 -8.56 -0.04 1.34
N ASP A 100 -9.10 -1.25 1.23
CA ASP A 100 -10.31 -1.58 0.46
C ASP A 100 -11.38 -2.20 1.38
N ASP A 101 -12.63 -1.75 1.27
CA ASP A 101 -13.77 -2.23 2.06
C ASP A 101 -14.80 -3.03 1.23
N GLY A 102 -14.45 -3.38 -0.01
CA GLY A 102 -15.33 -4.01 -1.00
C GLY A 102 -16.16 -3.01 -1.81
N THR A 103 -16.48 -1.83 -1.27
CA THR A 103 -17.23 -0.78 -1.98
C THR A 103 -16.32 0.18 -2.73
N GLY A 104 -15.11 0.38 -2.21
CA GLY A 104 -14.15 1.35 -2.69
C GLY A 104 -12.79 1.12 -2.04
N ALA A 105 -11.79 1.84 -2.52
CA ALA A 105 -10.49 1.88 -1.86
C ALA A 105 -10.00 3.32 -1.70
N ILE A 106 -9.15 3.52 -0.71
CA ILE A 106 -8.58 4.81 -0.37
C ILE A 106 -7.14 4.67 0.11
N ILE A 107 -6.33 5.69 -0.16
CA ILE A 107 -4.95 5.76 0.33
C ILE A 107 -4.94 6.41 1.71
N ILE A 108 -4.20 5.84 2.65
CA ILE A 108 -3.86 6.47 3.93
C ILE A 108 -2.38 6.86 3.86
N ALA A 109 -2.09 8.16 3.97
CA ALA A 109 -0.73 8.69 3.93
C ALA A 109 -0.17 8.83 5.35
N ILE A 110 0.92 8.11 5.65
CA ILE A 110 1.51 8.01 7.00
C ILE A 110 2.99 8.36 6.89
N GLY A 111 3.46 9.29 7.70
CA GLY A 111 4.81 9.86 7.69
C GLY A 111 5.87 8.97 8.33
N GLU A 112 5.88 7.69 7.98
CA GLU A 112 6.72 6.65 8.57
C GLU A 112 7.01 5.57 7.51
N GLY A 113 8.24 5.04 7.50
CA GLY A 113 8.61 3.89 6.69
C GLY A 113 8.46 2.56 7.43
N GLY A 114 8.55 1.44 6.71
CA GLY A 114 8.37 0.11 7.31
C GLY A 114 6.92 -0.20 7.65
N LEU A 115 5.96 0.46 6.99
CA LEU A 115 4.53 0.21 7.16
C LEU A 115 4.18 -1.24 6.87
N ARG A 116 4.91 -1.93 5.99
CA ARG A 116 4.79 -3.38 5.74
C ARG A 116 4.81 -4.25 6.99
N GLY A 117 5.59 -3.88 8.01
CA GLY A 117 5.72 -4.67 9.25
C GLY A 117 4.57 -4.40 10.22
N LYS A 118 4.01 -3.19 10.21
CA LYS A 118 2.88 -2.78 11.06
C LYS A 118 1.53 -3.13 10.44
N PHE A 119 1.45 -3.07 9.10
CA PHE A 119 0.26 -3.26 8.29
C PHE A 119 0.57 -4.18 7.08
N PRO A 120 0.87 -5.47 7.31
CA PRO A 120 0.93 -6.45 6.23
C PRO A 120 -0.34 -6.44 5.37
N VAL A 121 -0.21 -6.80 4.09
CA VAL A 121 -1.39 -7.01 3.23
C VAL A 121 -2.30 -8.05 3.88
N GLY A 122 -3.61 -7.78 3.89
CA GLY A 122 -4.61 -8.61 4.56
C GLY A 122 -4.91 -8.21 6.01
N THR A 123 -4.26 -7.16 6.53
CA THR A 123 -4.64 -6.56 7.82
C THR A 123 -5.96 -5.80 7.67
N GLU A 124 -6.95 -6.12 8.49
CA GLU A 124 -8.21 -5.38 8.58
C GLU A 124 -8.10 -4.29 9.65
N LEU A 125 -8.42 -3.06 9.27
CA LEU A 125 -8.33 -1.88 10.12
C LEU A 125 -9.71 -1.26 10.29
N LEU A 126 -10.07 -0.94 11.53
CA LEU A 126 -11.07 0.08 11.84
C LEU A 126 -10.34 1.42 11.96
N ILE A 127 -10.78 2.43 11.22
CA ILE A 127 -10.11 3.73 11.12
C ILE A 127 -11.09 4.83 11.52
N ASN A 128 -10.80 5.52 12.62
CA ASN A 128 -11.48 6.73 13.05
C ASN A 128 -11.02 7.95 12.27
N LEU A 129 -11.96 8.65 11.64
CA LEU A 129 -11.66 9.72 10.70
C LEU A 129 -11.72 11.11 11.33
N ARG A 130 -12.40 11.28 12.47
CA ARG A 130 -12.55 12.59 13.12
C ARG A 130 -11.19 13.17 13.49
N GLY A 131 -10.86 14.34 12.98
CA GLY A 131 -9.57 15.01 13.18
C GLY A 131 -8.54 14.76 12.08
N LEU A 132 -8.84 13.87 11.12
CA LEU A 132 -8.06 13.69 9.90
C LEU A 132 -8.66 14.50 8.75
N SER A 133 -7.86 14.71 7.69
CA SER A 133 -8.33 15.33 6.45
C SER A 133 -8.48 14.31 5.33
N VAL A 134 -9.51 14.50 4.52
CA VAL A 134 -9.75 13.74 3.28
C VAL A 134 -9.72 14.69 2.09
N GLY A 135 -9.19 14.21 0.96
CA GLY A 135 -9.05 15.04 -0.23
C GLY A 135 -8.08 14.46 -1.25
N SER A 136 -7.55 15.34 -2.09
CA SER A 136 -6.61 15.04 -3.18
C SER A 136 -5.17 15.04 -2.68
N ASP A 137 -4.39 14.04 -3.08
CA ASP A 137 -2.92 14.06 -3.04
C ASP A 137 -2.35 14.41 -4.42
N LYS A 138 -2.11 15.71 -4.69
CA LYS A 138 -1.49 16.32 -5.91
C LYS A 138 -1.99 15.91 -7.31
N GLY A 139 -2.90 14.95 -7.40
CA GLY A 139 -3.33 14.31 -8.64
C GLY A 139 -4.75 13.74 -8.54
N LYS A 140 -5.59 14.27 -7.65
CA LYS A 140 -7.00 13.86 -7.48
C LYS A 140 -7.19 12.42 -6.99
N GLN A 141 -6.12 11.80 -6.47
CA GLN A 141 -6.22 10.53 -5.75
C GLN A 141 -6.84 10.78 -4.37
N ALA A 142 -7.96 10.11 -4.10
CA ALA A 142 -8.60 10.13 -2.78
C ALA A 142 -7.64 9.60 -1.72
N THR A 143 -7.36 10.44 -0.72
CA THR A 143 -6.36 10.19 0.32
C THR A 143 -6.87 10.70 1.66
N ILE A 144 -6.59 9.96 2.73
CA ILE A 144 -6.72 10.39 4.13
C ILE A 144 -5.32 10.71 4.67
N GLY A 145 -5.21 11.83 5.37
CA GLY A 145 -3.93 12.39 5.80
C GLY A 145 -4.12 13.67 6.62
N THR A 146 -3.10 14.52 6.57
CA THR A 146 -3.16 15.91 7.05
C THR A 146 -2.91 16.87 5.90
N PRO A 147 -3.42 18.11 5.96
CA PRO A 147 -3.09 19.12 4.95
C PRO A 147 -1.58 19.40 4.96
N TYR A 148 -1.01 19.58 3.78
CA TYR A 148 0.37 20.02 3.61
C TYR A 148 0.40 21.23 2.69
N PHE A 149 1.17 22.23 3.10
CA PHE A 149 1.31 23.50 2.40
C PHE A 149 2.72 23.59 1.82
N GLN A 150 2.82 24.01 0.56
CA GLN A 150 4.10 24.23 -0.07
C GLN A 150 4.05 25.46 -0.97
N ASN A 151 5.21 26.09 -1.13
CA ASN A 151 5.42 27.08 -2.18
C ASN A 151 5.51 26.34 -3.53
N TYR A 152 4.78 26.84 -4.51
CA TYR A 152 4.73 26.32 -5.88
C TYR A 152 5.07 27.44 -6.85
N LYS A 153 6.07 27.20 -7.69
CA LYS A 153 6.41 28.12 -8.79
C LYS A 153 5.53 27.79 -9.99
N THR A 154 4.77 28.76 -10.46
CA THR A 154 3.96 28.65 -11.67
C THR A 154 4.85 28.69 -12.90
N ASN A 155 4.28 28.36 -14.06
CA ASN A 155 4.98 28.46 -15.34
C ASN A 155 5.29 29.91 -15.73
N THR A 156 4.66 30.89 -15.08
CA THR A 156 4.91 32.34 -15.27
C THR A 156 6.04 32.86 -14.38
N GLY A 157 6.60 32.02 -13.49
CA GLY A 157 7.65 32.40 -12.55
C GLY A 157 7.14 32.89 -11.19
N ASP A 158 5.84 33.09 -11.05
CA ASP A 158 5.21 33.51 -9.79
C ASP A 158 5.25 32.39 -8.76
N THR A 159 5.39 32.75 -7.49
CA THR A 159 5.33 31.79 -6.37
C THR A 159 3.97 31.93 -5.68
N THR A 160 3.23 30.84 -5.63
CA THR A 160 1.95 30.75 -4.89
C THR A 160 2.02 29.63 -3.84
N GLN A 161 1.21 29.74 -2.80
CA GLN A 161 1.06 28.64 -1.84
C GLN A 161 -0.04 27.70 -2.32
N VAL A 162 0.29 26.41 -2.40
CA VAL A 162 -0.67 25.34 -2.73
C VAL A 162 -0.82 24.41 -1.55
N SER A 163 -1.94 23.69 -1.51
CA SER A 163 -2.25 22.76 -0.43
C SER A 163 -2.84 21.46 -0.97
N PHE A 164 -2.60 20.35 -0.28
CA PHE A 164 -3.14 19.02 -0.63
C PHE A 164 -3.07 18.10 0.59
N VAL A 165 -3.74 16.95 0.52
CA VAL A 165 -3.63 15.93 1.57
C VAL A 165 -2.30 15.21 1.44
N SER A 166 -1.58 15.10 2.55
CA SER A 166 -0.28 14.43 2.64
C SER A 166 -0.18 13.62 3.94
N ARG A 167 1.01 13.12 4.20
CA ARG A 167 1.35 12.22 5.30
C ARG A 167 1.03 12.84 6.66
N MET A 168 0.24 12.13 7.46
CA MET A 168 0.07 12.41 8.89
C MET A 168 1.24 11.83 9.70
N SER A 169 1.55 12.38 10.88
CA SER A 169 2.60 11.78 11.74
C SER A 169 2.18 10.39 12.21
N LEU A 170 3.16 9.51 12.47
CA LEU A 170 2.87 8.19 13.08
C LEU A 170 2.16 8.32 14.43
N HIS A 171 2.55 9.32 15.23
CA HIS A 171 1.92 9.59 16.52
C HIS A 171 0.44 9.89 16.36
N LEU A 172 0.08 10.76 15.42
CA LEU A 172 -1.32 11.03 15.11
C LEU A 172 -1.99 9.75 14.64
N TRP A 173 -1.44 9.07 13.62
CA TRP A 173 -2.00 7.84 13.07
C TRP A 173 -2.32 6.79 14.14
N ASN A 174 -1.43 6.58 15.12
CA ASN A 174 -1.63 5.64 16.22
C ASN A 174 -2.88 5.93 17.08
N GLN A 175 -3.43 7.13 17.05
CA GLN A 175 -4.71 7.45 17.73
C GLN A 175 -5.95 7.05 16.92
N HIS A 176 -5.80 6.78 15.61
CA HIS A 176 -6.90 6.71 14.64
C HIS A 176 -7.22 5.32 14.13
N TYR A 177 -6.47 4.26 14.46
CA TYR A 177 -6.81 2.92 13.99
C TYR A 177 -6.84 1.89 15.11
N LYS A 178 -7.57 0.81 14.84
CA LYS A 178 -7.50 -0.45 15.56
C LYS A 178 -7.40 -1.57 14.54
N ILE A 179 -6.43 -2.46 14.70
CA ILE A 179 -6.37 -3.68 13.91
C ILE A 179 -7.45 -4.63 14.44
N ILE A 180 -8.28 -5.12 13.52
CA ILE A 180 -9.44 -5.96 13.80
C ILE A 180 -9.13 -7.42 13.52
N ALA A 181 -8.41 -7.69 12.41
CA ALA A 181 -8.03 -9.02 11.99
C ALA A 181 -6.78 -8.98 11.11
N SER A 182 -6.17 -10.14 10.91
CA SER A 182 -5.09 -10.41 9.95
C SER A 182 -5.56 -11.46 8.94
N GLY A 183 -4.78 -11.68 7.86
CA GLY A 183 -5.00 -12.78 6.92
C GLY A 183 -6.23 -12.65 6.01
N LYS A 184 -6.87 -11.47 5.94
CA LYS A 184 -7.97 -11.23 4.99
C LYS A 184 -7.44 -11.19 3.56
N SER A 185 -8.22 -11.68 2.61
CA SER A 185 -7.88 -11.63 1.19
C SER A 185 -8.81 -10.66 0.46
N VAL A 186 -8.24 -9.80 -0.38
CA VAL A 186 -8.96 -8.97 -1.34
C VAL A 186 -8.45 -9.34 -2.72
N GLN A 187 -9.36 -9.80 -3.58
CA GLN A 187 -9.02 -10.20 -4.94
C GLN A 187 -8.85 -8.96 -5.82
N PRO A 188 -7.83 -8.93 -6.70
CA PRO A 188 -7.70 -7.85 -7.66
C PRO A 188 -8.89 -7.86 -8.64
N ILE A 189 -9.35 -6.68 -9.03
CA ILE A 189 -10.30 -6.55 -10.12
C ILE A 189 -9.57 -6.44 -11.46
N GLU A 190 -10.14 -7.00 -12.52
CA GLU A 190 -9.54 -6.90 -13.84
C GLU A 190 -9.72 -5.49 -14.42
N TYR A 191 -8.64 -4.92 -14.96
CA TYR A 191 -8.66 -3.62 -15.61
C TYR A 191 -9.51 -3.66 -16.88
N ASN A 192 -10.38 -2.67 -17.04
CA ASN A 192 -11.16 -2.46 -18.27
C ASN A 192 -10.67 -1.19 -18.97
N SER A 193 -10.34 -1.30 -20.25
CA SER A 193 -9.82 -0.19 -21.06
C SER A 193 -10.81 0.97 -21.26
N THR A 194 -12.09 0.77 -20.95
CA THR A 194 -13.11 1.84 -20.96
C THR A 194 -13.04 2.74 -19.72
N TRP A 195 -12.30 2.35 -18.67
CA TRP A 195 -12.15 3.16 -17.46
C TRP A 195 -11.30 4.40 -17.71
N SER A 196 -11.86 5.58 -17.44
CA SER A 196 -11.12 6.84 -17.49
C SER A 196 -10.81 7.35 -16.09
N ALA A 197 -9.59 7.83 -15.86
CA ALA A 197 -9.22 8.45 -14.59
C ALA A 197 -10.08 9.69 -14.30
N ALA A 198 -10.45 10.43 -15.35
CA ALA A 198 -11.30 11.61 -15.25
C ALA A 198 -12.68 11.30 -14.63
N SER A 199 -13.37 10.27 -15.13
CA SER A 199 -14.75 9.95 -14.73
C SER A 199 -14.83 8.89 -13.64
N ASN A 200 -13.88 7.96 -13.59
CA ASN A 200 -13.94 6.79 -12.71
C ASN A 200 -12.92 6.84 -11.56
N GLY A 201 -12.21 7.96 -11.38
CA GLY A 201 -11.22 8.16 -10.31
C GLY A 201 -11.74 7.87 -8.89
N LEU A 202 -12.99 8.28 -8.59
CA LEU A 202 -13.62 8.00 -7.31
C LEU A 202 -13.99 6.52 -7.12
N LEU A 203 -14.21 5.78 -8.21
CA LEU A 203 -14.60 4.37 -8.14
C LEU A 203 -13.39 3.45 -8.01
N TYR A 204 -12.40 3.62 -8.89
CA TYR A 204 -11.28 2.67 -9.00
C TYR A 204 -9.96 3.14 -8.37
N GLY A 205 -9.79 4.45 -8.13
CA GLY A 205 -8.58 4.97 -7.49
C GLY A 205 -8.41 4.42 -6.08
N GLY A 206 -7.25 3.81 -5.80
CA GLY A 206 -6.88 3.07 -4.60
C GLY A 206 -7.03 1.54 -4.73
N LYS A 207 -7.79 1.03 -5.71
CA LYS A 207 -8.12 -0.40 -5.76
C LYS A 207 -6.93 -1.26 -6.21
N LEU A 208 -6.91 -2.50 -5.75
CA LEU A 208 -6.02 -3.53 -6.29
C LEU A 208 -6.58 -3.99 -7.65
N VAL A 209 -5.79 -3.83 -8.70
CA VAL A 209 -6.19 -4.08 -10.09
C VAL A 209 -5.16 -4.96 -10.79
N THR A 210 -5.62 -5.89 -11.63
CA THR A 210 -4.78 -6.66 -12.54
C THR A 210 -5.05 -6.27 -13.99
N ILE A 211 -3.99 -5.96 -14.73
CA ILE A 211 -3.99 -5.75 -16.18
C ILE A 211 -3.45 -7.03 -16.82
N LYS A 212 -4.25 -7.70 -17.65
CA LYS A 212 -3.86 -8.99 -18.23
C LYS A 212 -3.29 -8.88 -19.63
N ASN A 213 -2.41 -9.82 -19.97
CA ASN A 213 -1.89 -10.04 -21.32
C ASN A 213 -1.30 -8.77 -21.99
N VAL A 214 -0.47 -8.04 -21.24
CA VAL A 214 0.18 -6.81 -21.71
C VAL A 214 1.66 -6.99 -21.98
N THR A 215 2.24 -6.09 -22.76
CA THR A 215 3.70 -5.98 -22.93
C THR A 215 4.15 -4.57 -22.58
N PHE A 216 5.37 -4.44 -22.08
CA PHE A 216 5.96 -3.14 -21.81
C PHE A 216 6.55 -2.52 -23.07
N ARG A 217 6.24 -1.25 -23.32
CA ARG A 217 6.76 -0.51 -24.47
C ARG A 217 8.28 -0.41 -24.39
N GLY A 218 8.95 -0.95 -25.41
CA GLY A 218 10.41 -0.91 -25.53
C GLY A 218 11.14 -1.79 -24.51
N ALA A 219 10.50 -2.83 -23.97
CA ALA A 219 11.20 -3.87 -23.24
C ALA A 219 12.07 -4.69 -24.20
N ASP A 220 13.38 -4.50 -24.10
CA ASP A 220 14.43 -5.11 -24.92
C ASP A 220 15.38 -6.00 -24.09
N GLY A 221 14.97 -6.33 -22.87
CA GLY A 221 15.79 -7.04 -21.88
C GLY A 221 16.82 -6.15 -21.17
N LYS A 222 16.92 -4.87 -21.51
CA LYS A 222 17.84 -3.90 -20.89
C LYS A 222 17.10 -2.74 -20.22
N LYS A 223 15.99 -2.30 -20.80
CA LYS A 223 15.13 -1.25 -20.22
C LYS A 223 14.66 -1.68 -18.84
N LYS A 224 14.81 -0.79 -17.85
CA LYS A 224 14.54 -1.09 -16.43
C LYS A 224 13.17 -0.60 -15.98
N TYR A 225 12.72 -1.06 -14.81
CA TYR A 225 11.50 -0.56 -14.16
C TYR A 225 11.58 0.94 -13.82
N TYR A 226 12.75 1.43 -13.42
CA TYR A 226 12.98 2.85 -13.21
C TYR A 226 13.96 3.43 -14.24
N ASP A 227 13.58 4.59 -14.79
CA ASP A 227 14.43 5.44 -15.61
C ASP A 227 14.18 6.91 -15.23
N ALA A 228 15.26 7.66 -14.96
CA ALA A 228 15.19 9.06 -14.53
C ALA A 228 14.64 9.99 -15.62
N SER A 229 14.91 9.69 -16.89
CA SER A 229 14.44 10.46 -18.06
C SER A 229 12.92 10.44 -18.17
N ASN A 230 12.31 9.31 -17.80
CA ASN A 230 10.85 9.14 -17.75
C ASN A 230 10.27 9.27 -16.34
N LYS A 231 11.07 9.71 -15.35
CA LYS A 231 10.66 9.90 -13.95
C LYS A 231 9.98 8.65 -13.35
N GLY A 232 10.40 7.46 -13.77
CA GLY A 232 9.85 6.18 -13.32
C GLY A 232 8.60 5.69 -14.04
N SER A 233 8.10 6.40 -15.06
CA SER A 233 6.96 5.95 -15.87
C SER A 233 7.34 4.87 -16.88
N VAL A 234 6.65 3.73 -16.85
CA VAL A 234 6.76 2.64 -17.84
C VAL A 234 5.40 2.37 -18.46
N TYR A 235 5.31 2.45 -19.79
CA TYR A 235 4.04 2.36 -20.52
C TYR A 235 3.78 0.96 -21.06
N PHE A 236 2.51 0.59 -21.13
CA PHE A 236 2.05 -0.60 -21.83
C PHE A 236 1.93 -0.33 -23.34
N THR A 237 2.18 -1.35 -24.16
CA THR A 237 2.04 -1.24 -25.62
C THR A 237 0.57 -1.05 -26.01
N GLN A 238 -0.34 -1.73 -25.32
CA GLN A 238 -1.77 -1.83 -25.63
C GLN A 238 -2.56 -0.54 -25.34
N TYR A 239 -2.07 0.32 -24.45
CA TYR A 239 -2.89 1.40 -23.85
C TYR A 239 -2.34 2.81 -24.08
N GLY A 240 -1.35 2.99 -24.95
CA GLY A 240 -0.82 4.32 -25.25
C GLY A 240 -0.32 5.00 -23.96
N ASN A 241 -0.93 6.13 -23.61
CA ASN A 241 -0.62 6.90 -22.39
C ASN A 241 -1.81 6.96 -21.41
N SER A 242 -2.87 6.16 -21.61
CA SER A 242 -4.05 6.19 -20.73
C SER A 242 -3.76 5.59 -19.35
N ILE A 243 -2.82 4.64 -19.30
CA ILE A 243 -2.31 4.00 -18.08
C ILE A 243 -0.83 3.66 -18.22
N TYR A 244 -0.07 3.84 -17.14
CA TYR A 244 1.33 3.45 -17.04
C TYR A 244 1.67 2.91 -15.64
N LEU A 245 2.75 2.15 -15.55
CA LEU A 245 3.38 1.83 -14.28
C LEU A 245 4.16 3.03 -13.76
N TYR A 246 3.89 3.45 -12.54
CA TYR A 246 4.78 4.36 -11.82
C TYR A 246 5.71 3.53 -10.91
N ASN A 247 7.01 3.75 -11.08
CA ASN A 247 8.03 3.10 -10.28
C ASN A 247 8.92 4.15 -9.59
N SER A 248 9.04 4.04 -8.28
CA SER A 248 10.00 4.81 -7.48
C SER A 248 11.43 4.39 -7.80
N GLN A 249 12.36 5.35 -7.81
CA GLN A 249 13.80 5.04 -7.86
C GLN A 249 14.28 4.23 -6.64
N TYR A 250 13.54 4.32 -5.53
CA TYR A 250 13.82 3.61 -4.30
C TYR A 250 13.14 2.24 -4.22
N ALA A 251 12.40 1.84 -5.26
CA ALA A 251 11.82 0.51 -5.31
C ALA A 251 12.94 -0.54 -5.36
N SER A 252 12.82 -1.61 -4.58
CA SER A 252 13.84 -2.68 -4.53
C SER A 252 14.10 -3.34 -5.90
N PHE A 253 13.13 -3.25 -6.80
CA PHE A 253 13.20 -3.76 -8.18
C PHE A 253 13.49 -2.69 -9.23
N ALA A 254 13.74 -1.43 -8.85
CA ALA A 254 13.92 -0.31 -9.77
C ALA A 254 15.00 -0.57 -10.83
N GLY A 255 16.05 -1.29 -10.44
CA GLY A 255 17.18 -1.64 -11.31
C GLY A 255 16.96 -2.86 -12.22
N ASN A 256 15.88 -3.62 -12.02
CA ASN A 256 15.62 -4.85 -12.76
C ASN A 256 15.20 -4.53 -14.21
N PRO A 257 15.60 -5.35 -15.20
CA PRO A 257 15.08 -5.23 -16.56
C PRO A 257 13.59 -5.59 -16.59
N LEU A 258 12.85 -4.93 -17.48
CA LEU A 258 11.47 -5.26 -17.79
C LEU A 258 11.41 -6.62 -18.53
N PRO A 259 10.43 -7.48 -18.21
CA PRO A 259 10.14 -8.67 -19.01
C PRO A 259 9.88 -8.29 -20.47
N THR A 260 10.43 -9.08 -21.40
CA THR A 260 10.25 -8.88 -22.85
C THR A 260 8.98 -9.55 -23.39
N GLY A 261 8.46 -10.52 -22.66
CA GLY A 261 7.27 -11.29 -23.01
C GLY A 261 5.96 -10.60 -22.62
N THR A 262 4.88 -11.36 -22.82
CA THR A 262 3.54 -10.98 -22.33
C THR A 262 3.47 -11.23 -20.83
N VAL A 263 2.88 -10.28 -20.10
CA VAL A 263 2.75 -10.34 -18.64
C VAL A 263 1.33 -9.99 -18.18
N ASN A 264 0.97 -10.49 -17.00
CA ASN A 264 -0.11 -9.94 -16.17
C ASN A 264 0.51 -9.04 -15.11
N VAL A 265 -0.09 -7.87 -14.88
CA VAL A 265 0.45 -6.86 -13.95
C VAL A 265 -0.59 -6.48 -12.93
N THR A 266 -0.32 -6.78 -11.66
CA THR A 266 -1.17 -6.45 -10.53
C THR A 266 -0.63 -5.22 -9.79
N GLY A 267 -1.48 -4.37 -9.24
CA GLY A 267 -1.00 -3.22 -8.48
C GLY A 267 -2.11 -2.35 -7.94
N ILE A 268 -1.71 -1.31 -7.21
CA ILE A 268 -2.64 -0.30 -6.70
C ILE A 268 -2.87 0.72 -7.81
N MET A 269 -4.11 0.80 -8.30
CA MET A 269 -4.52 1.78 -9.30
C MET A 269 -4.64 3.16 -8.63
N ILE A 270 -3.88 4.13 -9.10
CA ILE A 270 -3.88 5.51 -8.61
C ILE A 270 -4.37 6.43 -9.72
N ARG A 271 -5.23 7.37 -9.35
CA ARG A 271 -5.59 8.47 -10.23
C ARG A 271 -4.51 9.55 -10.13
N TYR A 272 -3.90 9.90 -11.26
CA TYR A 272 -3.04 11.08 -11.38
C TYR A 272 -3.62 12.05 -12.41
N ASN A 273 -4.33 13.05 -11.90
CA ASN A 273 -5.17 13.97 -12.66
C ASN A 273 -6.19 13.23 -13.53
N ASN A 274 -5.94 13.14 -14.83
CA ASN A 274 -6.80 12.49 -15.80
C ASN A 274 -6.14 11.24 -16.41
N THR A 275 -5.07 10.74 -15.80
CA THR A 275 -4.35 9.54 -16.22
C THR A 275 -4.32 8.51 -15.10
N TRP A 276 -4.32 7.23 -15.47
CA TRP A 276 -4.13 6.14 -14.51
C TRP A 276 -2.65 5.86 -14.31
N GLU A 277 -2.26 5.69 -13.05
CA GLU A 277 -0.98 5.11 -12.66
C GLU A 277 -1.26 3.78 -11.99
N LEU A 278 -0.53 2.73 -12.33
CA LEU A 278 -0.55 1.49 -11.58
C LEU A 278 0.77 1.38 -10.80
N ILE A 279 0.67 1.20 -9.49
CA ILE A 279 1.83 1.06 -8.61
C ILE A 279 1.90 -0.41 -8.18
N ILE A 280 2.86 -1.15 -8.74
CA ILE A 280 3.12 -2.53 -8.29
C ILE A 280 3.69 -2.51 -6.87
N ARG A 281 3.26 -3.45 -6.03
CA ARG A 281 3.64 -3.52 -4.62
C ARG A 281 5.00 -4.18 -4.46
N ASN A 282 5.34 -5.12 -5.34
CA ASN A 282 6.65 -5.75 -5.45
C ASN A 282 6.80 -6.34 -6.87
N ILE A 283 7.96 -6.94 -7.18
CA ILE A 283 8.24 -7.46 -8.52
C ILE A 283 7.37 -8.66 -8.91
N ASN A 284 6.91 -9.45 -7.94
CA ASN A 284 6.06 -10.63 -8.19
C ASN A 284 4.63 -10.24 -8.61
N ASP A 285 4.26 -8.97 -8.50
CA ASP A 285 3.03 -8.47 -9.10
C ASP A 285 3.11 -8.41 -10.65
N VAL A 286 4.28 -8.67 -11.25
CA VAL A 286 4.45 -8.86 -12.70
C VAL A 286 4.72 -10.33 -12.98
N GLU A 287 3.75 -10.99 -13.60
CA GLU A 287 3.77 -12.43 -13.87
C GLU A 287 3.86 -12.67 -15.37
N GLU A 288 4.86 -13.42 -15.83
CA GLU A 288 4.96 -13.81 -17.24
C GLU A 288 3.85 -14.80 -17.63
N VAL A 289 3.29 -14.59 -18.82
CA VAL A 289 2.31 -15.50 -19.41
C VAL A 289 3.07 -16.48 -20.30
N HIS A 290 3.10 -17.74 -19.89
CA HIS A 290 3.68 -18.87 -20.64
C HIS A 290 2.63 -19.58 -21.49
#